data_AF-N8QBM8-F1
#
_entry.id   AF-N8QBM8-F1
#
_cell.length_a   1.000
_cell.length_b   1.000
_cell.length_c   1.000
_cell.angle_alpha   90.00
_cell.angle_beta   90.00
_cell.angle_gamma   90.00
#
_symmetry.space_group_name_H-M   'P 1'
#
loop_
_entity.id
_entity.type
_entity.pdbx_description
1 polymer ?
#
loop_
_entity_poly.entity_id
_entity_poly.type
_entity_poly.pdbx_seq_one_letter_code
_entity_poly.pdbx_strand_id
1 'polypeptide(L)' 'MTALQEIELNRLIERFRSAVTAHVLCKSVKTAQAVAEARLNLSSFAMKGAK' A
#
# COMPACT_ATOMS: atom_id res chain seq x y z
N MET A 1 2.20 -3.30 -18.72
CA MET A 1 2.27 -2.26 -17.68
C MET A 1 2.60 -0.95 -18.39
N THR A 2 1.81 0.11 -18.21
CA THR A 2 2.10 1.44 -18.78
C THR A 2 2.92 2.27 -17.80
N ALA A 3 3.63 3.29 -18.28
CA ALA A 3 4.39 4.21 -17.40
C ALA A 3 3.51 4.85 -16.30
N LEU A 4 2.23 5.12 -16.59
CA LEU A 4 1.28 5.63 -15.59
C LEU A 4 0.93 4.58 -14.53
N GLN A 5 0.83 3.31 -14.91
CA GLN A 5 0.59 2.21 -13.96
C GLN A 5 1.80 1.97 -13.05
N GLU A 6 3.02 2.13 -13.57
CA GLU A 6 4.26 2.00 -12.77
C GLU A 6 4.39 3.12 -11.74
N ILE A 7 4.09 4.37 -12.14
CA ILE A 7 4.08 5.52 -11.22
C ILE A 7 3.06 5.30 -10.10
N GLU A 8 1.87 4.83 -10.43
CA GLU A 8 0.83 4.58 -9.43
C GLU A 8 1.19 3.40 -8.50
N LEU A 9 1.76 2.32 -9.05
CA LEU A 9 2.26 1.21 -8.25
C LEU A 9 3.32 1.67 -7.26
N ASN A 10 4.28 2.49 -7.70
CA ASN A 10 5.32 3.03 -6.82
C ASN A 10 4.73 3.90 -5.70
N ARG A 11 3.73 4.73 -5.99
CA ARG A 11 3.03 5.51 -4.96
C ARG A 11 2.35 4.63 -3.92
N LEU A 12 1.72 3.54 -4.34
CA LEU A 12 1.06 2.60 -3.44
C LEU A 12 2.08 1.83 -2.58
N ILE A 13 3.22 1.44 -3.15
CA ILE A 13 4.32 0.79 -2.43
C ILE A 13 4.86 1.72 -1.35
N GLU A 14 5.12 2.99 -1.68
CA GLU A 14 5.64 3.96 -0.70
C GLU A 14 4.64 4.21 0.43
N ARG A 15 3.33 4.33 0.13
CA ARG A 15 2.30 4.45 1.17
C ARG A 15 2.28 3.25 2.11
N PHE A 16 2.42 2.04 1.58
CA PHE A 16 2.48 0.83 2.39
C PHE A 16 3.73 0.81 3.29
N ARG A 17 4.90 1.16 2.73
CA ARG A 17 6.14 1.28 3.50
C ARG A 17 6.02 2.28 4.64
N SER A 18 5.49 3.47 4.37
CA SER A 18 5.26 4.49 5.41
C SER A 18 4.31 3.99 6.51
N ALA A 19 3.22 3.31 6.14
CA ALA A 19 2.28 2.75 7.11
C ALA A 19 2.93 1.68 8.00
N VAL A 20 3.75 0.79 7.41
CA VAL A 20 4.50 -0.23 8.16
C VAL A 20 5.48 0.43 9.12
N THR A 21 6.26 1.42 8.67
CA THR A 21 7.18 2.17 9.53
C THR A 21 6.45 2.83 10.70
N ALA A 22 5.31 3.49 10.44
CA ALA A 22 4.50 4.09 11.49
C ALA A 22 3.99 3.05 12.49
N HIS A 23 3.60 1.86 12.03
CA HIS A 23 3.17 0.79 12.90
C HIS A 23 4.31 0.20 13.73
N VAL A 24 5.50 0.02 13.16
CA VAL A 24 6.69 -0.46 13.90
C VAL A 24 7.02 0.50 15.05
N LEU A 25 6.90 1.80 14.84
CA LEU A 25 7.16 2.83 15.84
C LEU A 25 6.06 2.94 16.91
N CYS A 26 4.79 2.92 16.51
CA CYS A 26 3.66 3.23 17.40
C CYS A 26 2.92 1.99 17.95
N LYS A 27 2.87 0.90 17.17
CA LYS A 27 2.18 -0.37 17.49
C LYS A 27 0.72 -0.24 17.92
N SER A 28 0.06 0.83 17.51
CA SER A 28 -1.36 1.08 17.82
C SER A 28 -2.30 0.39 16.83
N VAL A 29 -3.54 0.14 17.24
CA VAL A 29 -4.60 -0.38 16.36
C VAL A 29 -4.80 0.51 15.14
N LYS A 30 -4.76 1.84 15.30
CA LYS A 30 -4.88 2.80 14.20
C LYS A 30 -3.78 2.61 13.14
N THR A 31 -2.54 2.41 13.58
CA THR A 31 -1.43 2.16 12.63
C THR A 31 -1.51 0.78 12.00
N ALA A 32 -2.03 -0.24 12.70
CA ALA A 32 -2.31 -1.55 12.11
C ALA A 32 -3.41 -1.48 11.04
N GLN A 33 -4.49 -0.71 11.29
CA GLN A 33 -5.55 -0.46 10.31
C GLN A 33 -5.00 0.23 9.05
N ALA A 34 -4.15 1.24 9.21
CA ALA A 34 -3.51 1.93 8.09
C ALA A 34 -2.65 0.97 7.23
N VAL A 35 -1.93 0.03 7.86
CA VAL A 35 -1.19 -1.02 7.14
C VAL A 35 -2.13 -1.94 6.36
N ALA A 36 -3.24 -2.35 6.97
CA ALA A 36 -4.24 -3.22 6.33
C ALA A 36 -4.88 -2.54 5.11
N GLU A 37 -5.26 -1.26 5.22
CA GLU A 37 -5.80 -0.47 4.12
C GLU A 37 -4.78 -0.29 2.98
N ALA A 38 -3.54 0.06 3.30
CA ALA A 38 -2.49 0.21 2.30
C ALA A 38 -2.20 -1.12 1.57
N ARG A 39 -2.23 -2.25 2.28
CA ARG A 39 -2.11 -3.59 1.69
C ARG A 39 -3.27 -3.91 0.76
N LEU A 40 -4.51 -3.63 1.18
CA LEU A 40 -5.71 -3.84 0.36
C LEU A 40 -5.65 -3.04 -0.94
N ASN A 41 -5.19 -1.79 -0.89
CA ASN A 41 -5.02 -0.95 -2.08
C ASN A 41 -3.99 -1.53 -3.06
N LEU A 42 -2.83 -1.99 -2.54
CA LEU A 42 -1.81 -2.68 -3.35
C LEU A 42 -2.34 -3.96 -4.00
N SER A 43 -3.00 -4.82 -3.22
CA SER A 43 -3.59 -6.06 -3.75
C SER A 43 -4.67 -5.78 -4.79
N SER A 44 -5.53 -4.78 -4.56
CA SER A 44 -6.56 -4.37 -5.51
C SER A 44 -5.96 -3.84 -6.82
N PHE A 45 -4.87 -3.09 -6.75
CA PHE A 45 -4.16 -2.62 -7.94
C PHE A 45 -3.56 -3.79 -8.74
N ALA A 46 -2.92 -4.75 -8.07
CA ALA A 46 -2.37 -5.94 -8.72
C ALA A 46 -3.48 -6.78 -9.39
N MET A 47 -4.62 -6.97 -8.72
CA MET A 47 -5.77 -7.72 -9.24
C MET A 47 -6.45 -7.01 -10.42
N LYS A 48 -6.43 -5.68 -10.49
CA LYS A 48 -6.95 -4.92 -11.65
C LYS A 48 -6.16 -5.19 -12.93
N GLY A 49 -4.89 -5.56 -12.83
CA GLY A 49 -4.06 -5.95 -13.97
C GLY A 49 -4.22 -7.41 -14.42
N ALA A 50 -4.96 -8.23 -13.67
CA ALA A 50 -5.17 -9.65 -13.93
C ALA A 50 -6.47 -9.96 -14.71
N LYS A 51 -7.14 -8.93 -15.26
CA LYS A 51 -8.30 -9.06 -16.16
C LYS A 51 -7.92 -8.68 -17.59
#